data_AF-A0A1I4HA63-F1
#
_entry.id   AF-A0A1I4HA63-F1
#
_cell.length_a   1.000
_cell.length_b   1.000
_cell.length_c   1.000
_cell.angle_alpha   90.00
_cell.angle_beta   90.00
_cell.angle_gamma   90.00
#
_symmetry.space_group_name_H-M   'P 1'
#
loop_
_entity.id
_entity.type
_entity.pdbx_description
1 polymer ?
#
loop_
_entity_poly.entity_id
_entity_poly.type
_entity_poly.pdbx_seq_one_letter_code
_entity_poly.pdbx_strand_id
1 'polypeptide(L)'
;MSDFLSNFNKDNYDKQPKDEKESVTSNQTSSQEQPPKESFSPEPKSEKKVPSDSNEHIEIDPNYQRKKRKKLIIYIALSIVALLLIVFLYYSIRYVDMENFVGEPVADARTWANENNMEIELLQEHSMEYDANQIMEQDIEQGKNVKKGSTINLTSSIGPDPEEPIELPDFSELTASEAEVWKNENKAENLQIVTEFSDEVEEGQFTRFVMSDEEISKEEYKRQDNANVYFSKGEEVFEEDIEVPDFVNKNKEEVEQWAETNEIEISYKEEAANDIEAGLVSKQNIDPESMIAKNDEMEITMSLGKAVEVPNFASFSMEEAASYEGLTVTVRQRFHNNVKYGNMIAQSIEPGTELTDQDNKSITITYSEGEPYLRDYRGQLEGDLPRLFYEDYQSKGADISYIVKYVDASEVKGTVVGMSNFNSFVSMDYTVEIHVSNNEDADPGSFDTPEGNEAPEEIEEELSPETEGPEEEQIEK
;
A
#
# COMPACT_ATOMS: atom_id res chain seq x y z
N MET A 1 -11.15 8.34 -10.30
CA MET A 1 -12.07 8.38 -11.46
C MET A 1 -13.35 9.09 -11.03
N SER A 2 -13.78 10.16 -11.71
CA SER A 2 -14.88 11.01 -11.21
C SER A 2 -15.46 11.94 -12.27
N ASP A 3 -15.98 11.40 -13.37
CA ASP A 3 -16.59 12.23 -14.43
C ASP A 3 -17.67 11.47 -15.25
N PHE A 4 -18.83 11.20 -14.65
CA PHE A 4 -19.97 10.55 -15.35
C PHE A 4 -21.38 10.93 -14.84
N LEU A 5 -21.56 12.10 -14.23
CA LEU A 5 -22.89 12.57 -13.74
C LEU A 5 -23.16 14.05 -14.08
N SER A 6 -22.95 14.43 -15.33
CA SER A 6 -22.99 15.83 -15.77
C SER A 6 -23.79 16.08 -17.06
N ASN A 7 -24.83 15.27 -17.36
CA ASN A 7 -25.70 15.55 -18.51
C ASN A 7 -27.16 15.06 -18.42
N PHE A 8 -27.93 15.61 -17.48
CA PHE A 8 -29.39 15.72 -17.62
C PHE A 8 -29.92 16.92 -16.82
N ASN A 9 -30.46 17.93 -17.50
CA ASN A 9 -31.43 18.84 -16.86
C ASN A 9 -32.52 19.24 -17.86
N LYS A 10 -33.74 19.46 -17.34
CA LYS A 10 -34.93 19.83 -18.12
C LYS A 10 -35.09 21.34 -18.11
N ASP A 11 -35.29 21.95 -19.28
CA ASP A 11 -35.92 23.28 -19.34
C ASP A 11 -36.56 23.54 -20.73
N ASN A 12 -37.85 23.19 -20.85
CA ASN A 12 -38.86 23.87 -21.67
C ASN A 12 -40.19 23.09 -21.64
N TYR A 13 -41.12 23.47 -20.76
CA TYR A 13 -42.55 23.23 -20.95
C TYR A 13 -43.38 24.36 -20.30
N ASP A 14 -44.60 24.52 -20.82
CA ASP A 14 -45.72 25.34 -20.33
C ASP A 14 -45.61 26.88 -20.29
N LYS A 15 -46.35 27.49 -21.24
CA LYS A 15 -47.16 28.69 -21.00
C LYS A 15 -48.57 28.53 -21.59
N GLN A 16 -49.51 28.21 -20.72
CA GLN A 16 -50.97 28.44 -20.87
C GLN A 16 -51.34 29.82 -20.24
N PRO A 17 -52.62 30.28 -20.08
CA PRO A 17 -53.93 29.63 -20.34
C PRO A 17 -55.03 30.51 -21.02
N LYS A 18 -56.27 29.97 -20.98
CA LYS A 18 -57.64 30.59 -21.06
C LYS A 18 -58.31 30.62 -22.43
N ASP A 19 -59.64 30.48 -22.60
CA ASP A 19 -60.85 30.10 -21.79
C ASP A 19 -61.99 29.85 -22.82
N GLU A 20 -63.15 29.19 -22.66
CA GLU A 20 -63.87 28.26 -21.74
C GLU A 20 -65.02 27.61 -22.63
N LYS A 21 -65.93 26.68 -22.27
CA LYS A 21 -66.43 26.03 -21.04
C LYS A 21 -67.14 24.67 -21.35
N GLU A 22 -67.66 24.02 -20.29
CA GLU A 22 -68.89 23.20 -20.12
C GLU A 22 -69.86 22.94 -21.32
N SER A 23 -70.61 21.82 -21.40
CA SER A 23 -70.64 20.58 -20.58
C SER A 23 -71.52 19.44 -21.19
N VAL A 24 -71.22 18.17 -20.84
CA VAL A 24 -72.13 17.06 -20.37
C VAL A 24 -73.36 16.61 -21.23
N THR A 25 -73.76 15.34 -21.41
CA THR A 25 -73.24 13.96 -21.18
C THR A 25 -74.23 12.91 -21.81
N SER A 26 -73.82 11.63 -21.90
CA SER A 26 -74.63 10.38 -21.97
C SER A 26 -75.40 9.92 -23.24
N ASN A 27 -74.83 8.90 -23.90
CA ASN A 27 -75.33 7.51 -24.06
C ASN A 27 -76.61 7.10 -24.84
N GLN A 28 -76.44 5.93 -25.49
CA GLN A 28 -77.40 4.86 -25.86
C GLN A 28 -78.28 4.93 -27.14
N THR A 29 -77.83 4.17 -28.16
CA THR A 29 -78.47 2.92 -28.65
C THR A 29 -79.74 2.95 -29.55
N SER A 30 -79.53 2.59 -30.84
CA SER A 30 -80.33 1.66 -31.69
C SER A 30 -81.28 2.17 -32.81
N SER A 31 -81.29 1.37 -33.89
CA SER A 31 -82.34 1.08 -34.89
C SER A 31 -82.87 2.11 -35.91
N GLN A 32 -82.72 1.72 -37.20
CA GLN A 32 -83.64 1.95 -38.34
C GLN A 32 -83.79 3.44 -38.83
N GLU A 33 -84.34 3.79 -40.00
CA GLU A 33 -85.10 3.03 -41.04
C GLU A 33 -84.77 3.51 -42.49
N GLN A 34 -85.67 3.32 -43.47
CA GLN A 34 -85.46 3.49 -44.93
C GLN A 34 -85.66 4.94 -45.45
N PRO A 35 -85.10 5.30 -46.64
CA PRO A 35 -85.38 6.58 -47.30
C PRO A 35 -86.68 6.59 -48.13
N PRO A 36 -87.43 7.72 -48.16
CA PRO A 36 -88.59 7.93 -49.04
C PRO A 36 -88.21 8.44 -50.45
N LYS A 37 -89.23 8.70 -51.29
CA LYS A 37 -89.14 8.98 -52.74
C LYS A 37 -89.49 10.43 -53.13
N GLU A 38 -89.41 10.69 -54.44
CA GLU A 38 -90.01 11.80 -55.21
C GLU A 38 -89.18 13.13 -55.21
N SER A 39 -89.27 14.03 -56.20
CA SER A 39 -90.34 14.22 -57.20
C SER A 39 -89.92 14.95 -58.51
N PHE A 40 -90.65 14.67 -59.61
CA PHE A 40 -90.93 15.53 -60.80
C PHE A 40 -89.91 15.74 -61.96
N SER A 41 -90.41 16.42 -63.01
CA SER A 41 -90.01 16.45 -64.46
C SER A 41 -90.06 17.93 -64.99
N PRO A 42 -89.89 18.32 -66.29
CA PRO A 42 -89.88 17.56 -67.55
C PRO A 42 -88.85 17.97 -68.66
N GLU A 43 -89.00 17.30 -69.83
CA GLU A 43 -88.35 17.47 -71.16
C GLU A 43 -88.68 18.81 -71.89
N PRO A 44 -88.04 19.22 -73.03
CA PRO A 44 -88.29 18.59 -74.37
C PRO A 44 -87.25 18.70 -75.55
N LYS A 45 -87.23 17.65 -76.40
CA LYS A 45 -87.15 17.64 -77.91
C LYS A 45 -85.89 17.97 -78.78
N SER A 46 -85.91 17.33 -79.97
CA SER A 46 -85.17 17.55 -81.25
C SER A 46 -83.70 17.08 -81.36
N GLU A 47 -83.19 16.58 -82.50
CA GLU A 47 -83.78 16.28 -83.83
C GLU A 47 -83.03 15.12 -84.55
N LYS A 48 -83.48 14.63 -85.73
CA LYS A 48 -82.88 13.51 -86.50
C LYS A 48 -82.08 13.95 -87.73
N LYS A 49 -81.10 13.12 -88.16
CA LYS A 49 -80.75 12.89 -89.59
C LYS A 49 -79.98 11.58 -89.81
N VAL A 50 -80.15 10.96 -90.99
CA VAL A 50 -79.49 9.72 -91.46
C VAL A 50 -79.36 9.80 -92.99
N PRO A 51 -78.17 9.49 -93.56
CA PRO A 51 -78.04 8.42 -94.59
C PRO A 51 -76.69 7.66 -94.50
N SER A 52 -76.40 6.57 -95.20
CA SER A 52 -77.22 5.47 -95.78
C SER A 52 -76.28 4.34 -96.25
N ASP A 53 -76.71 3.08 -96.09
CA ASP A 53 -76.36 1.86 -96.87
C ASP A 53 -74.87 1.48 -97.14
N SER A 54 -74.43 0.36 -96.55
CA SER A 54 -73.70 -0.72 -97.26
C SER A 54 -73.69 -2.02 -96.43
N ASN A 55 -73.59 -3.18 -97.08
CA ASN A 55 -73.53 -4.50 -96.43
C ASN A 55 -72.12 -4.84 -95.92
N GLU A 56 -72.00 -5.77 -94.95
CA GLU A 56 -71.17 -6.99 -95.10
C GLU A 56 -71.42 -8.05 -94.00
N HIS A 57 -70.68 -9.16 -94.06
CA HIS A 57 -71.10 -10.51 -93.62
C HIS A 57 -71.23 -10.80 -92.11
N ILE A 58 -72.15 -11.71 -91.79
CA ILE A 58 -72.15 -12.48 -90.53
C ILE A 58 -71.38 -13.79 -90.74
N GLU A 59 -70.20 -13.93 -90.12
CA GLU A 59 -69.51 -15.23 -90.01
C GLU A 59 -69.87 -15.93 -88.69
N ILE A 60 -70.27 -17.21 -88.77
CA ILE A 60 -70.60 -18.04 -87.60
C ILE A 60 -69.52 -19.12 -87.44
N ASP A 61 -68.58 -18.92 -86.52
CA ASP A 61 -67.53 -19.90 -86.18
C ASP A 61 -68.14 -21.27 -85.78
N PRO A 62 -67.96 -22.34 -86.59
CA PRO A 62 -68.55 -23.64 -86.30
C PRO A 62 -67.96 -24.30 -85.03
N ASN A 63 -66.81 -23.81 -84.55
CA ASN A 63 -66.15 -24.29 -83.33
C ASN A 63 -66.66 -23.55 -82.07
N TYR A 64 -67.54 -22.54 -82.21
CA TYR A 64 -68.10 -21.75 -81.11
C TYR A 64 -68.74 -22.63 -80.02
N GLN A 65 -69.48 -23.69 -80.39
CA GLN A 65 -70.13 -24.59 -79.42
C GLN A 65 -69.11 -25.36 -78.56
N ARG A 66 -68.00 -25.84 -79.14
CA ARG A 66 -66.93 -26.52 -78.38
C ARG A 66 -66.15 -25.53 -77.52
N LYS A 67 -65.84 -24.33 -78.03
CA LYS A 67 -65.25 -23.22 -77.27
C LYS A 67 -66.15 -22.83 -76.08
N LYS A 68 -67.48 -22.75 -76.28
CA LYS A 68 -68.48 -22.42 -75.25
C LYS A 68 -68.59 -23.50 -74.16
N ARG A 69 -68.58 -24.79 -74.52
CA ARG A 69 -68.52 -25.88 -73.54
C ARG A 69 -67.21 -25.90 -72.75
N LYS A 70 -66.06 -25.66 -73.39
CA LYS A 70 -64.78 -25.49 -72.67
C LYS A 70 -64.80 -24.30 -71.71
N LYS A 71 -65.30 -23.14 -72.14
CA LYS A 71 -65.50 -21.97 -71.26
C LYS A 71 -66.43 -22.27 -70.08
N LEU A 72 -67.53 -23.00 -70.31
CA LEU A 72 -68.44 -23.41 -69.23
C LEU A 72 -67.75 -24.33 -68.20
N ILE A 73 -66.98 -25.32 -68.66
CA ILE A 73 -66.20 -26.20 -67.77
C ILE A 73 -65.15 -25.40 -66.99
N ILE A 74 -64.49 -24.42 -67.63
CA ILE A 74 -63.57 -23.49 -66.95
C ILE A 74 -64.31 -22.68 -65.88
N TYR A 75 -65.47 -22.09 -66.17
CA TYR A 75 -66.25 -21.34 -65.16
C TYR A 75 -66.74 -22.22 -64.01
N ILE A 76 -67.11 -23.50 -64.27
CA ILE A 76 -67.48 -24.45 -63.22
C ILE A 76 -66.26 -24.81 -62.36
N ALA A 77 -65.10 -25.09 -62.97
CA ALA A 77 -63.86 -25.37 -62.23
C ALA A 77 -63.40 -24.16 -61.41
N LEU A 78 -63.48 -22.95 -61.97
CA LEU A 78 -63.12 -21.69 -61.30
C LEU A 78 -64.10 -21.38 -60.15
N SER A 79 -65.40 -21.71 -60.32
CA SER A 79 -66.40 -21.64 -59.24
C SER A 79 -66.11 -22.64 -58.11
N ILE A 80 -65.71 -23.88 -58.43
CA ILE A 80 -65.30 -24.88 -57.44
C ILE A 80 -64.03 -24.43 -56.71
N VAL A 81 -63.03 -23.90 -57.41
CA VAL A 81 -61.81 -23.33 -56.81
C VAL A 81 -62.14 -22.13 -55.93
N ALA A 82 -63.05 -21.24 -56.35
CA ALA A 82 -63.49 -20.11 -55.53
C ALA A 82 -64.25 -20.58 -54.27
N LEU A 83 -65.07 -21.62 -54.37
CA LEU A 83 -65.78 -22.20 -53.22
C LEU A 83 -64.80 -22.89 -52.25
N LEU A 84 -63.80 -23.62 -52.76
CA LEU A 84 -62.73 -24.18 -51.95
C LEU A 84 -61.89 -23.08 -51.26
N LEU A 85 -61.58 -21.98 -51.95
CA LEU A 85 -60.93 -20.81 -51.36
C LEU A 85 -61.79 -20.15 -50.27
N ILE A 86 -63.12 -20.05 -50.46
CA ILE A 86 -64.02 -19.51 -49.43
C ILE A 86 -64.07 -20.43 -48.20
N VAL A 87 -64.12 -21.74 -48.39
CA VAL A 87 -64.07 -22.72 -47.28
C VAL A 87 -62.72 -22.68 -46.56
N PHE A 88 -61.62 -22.59 -47.30
CA PHE A 88 -60.26 -22.45 -46.75
C PHE A 88 -60.11 -21.15 -45.93
N LEU A 89 -60.51 -20.00 -46.50
CA LEU A 89 -60.50 -18.71 -45.80
C LEU A 89 -61.36 -18.75 -44.53
N TYR A 90 -62.58 -19.33 -44.60
CA TYR A 90 -63.43 -19.51 -43.42
C TYR A 90 -62.78 -20.39 -42.34
N TYR A 91 -61.97 -21.38 -42.73
CA TYR A 91 -61.21 -22.21 -41.81
C TYR A 91 -60.06 -21.43 -41.15
N SER A 92 -59.20 -20.75 -41.92
CA SER A 92 -58.07 -19.93 -41.40
C SER A 92 -58.50 -18.71 -40.57
N ILE A 93 -59.74 -18.23 -40.76
CA ILE A 93 -60.37 -17.19 -39.92
C ILE A 93 -60.87 -17.77 -38.58
N ARG A 94 -61.18 -19.07 -38.52
CA ARG A 94 -61.74 -19.73 -37.33
C ARG A 94 -60.72 -20.49 -36.49
N TYR A 95 -59.67 -21.01 -37.12
CA TYR A 95 -58.70 -21.89 -36.50
C TYR A 95 -57.26 -21.39 -36.70
N VAL A 96 -56.37 -21.85 -35.82
CA VAL A 96 -54.91 -21.76 -35.90
C VAL A 96 -54.33 -23.12 -35.56
N ASP A 97 -53.22 -23.51 -36.18
CA ASP A 97 -52.46 -24.69 -35.78
C ASP A 97 -51.63 -24.37 -34.54
N MET A 98 -51.73 -25.21 -33.49
CA MET A 98 -51.01 -25.03 -32.24
C MET A 98 -49.50 -25.12 -32.44
N GLU A 99 -48.75 -24.15 -31.94
CA GLU A 99 -47.28 -24.17 -31.96
C GLU A 99 -46.73 -25.00 -30.77
N ASN A 100 -45.43 -25.29 -30.76
CA ASN A 100 -44.79 -25.84 -29.56
C ASN A 100 -44.20 -24.69 -28.75
N PHE A 101 -44.63 -24.57 -27.50
CA PHE A 101 -44.06 -23.64 -26.53
C PHE A 101 -43.26 -24.35 -25.44
N VAL A 102 -43.24 -25.69 -25.38
CA VAL A 102 -42.41 -26.41 -24.40
C VAL A 102 -40.93 -26.10 -24.66
N GLY A 103 -40.26 -25.53 -23.66
CA GLY A 103 -38.90 -24.98 -23.72
C GLY A 103 -38.81 -23.49 -24.12
N GLU A 104 -39.88 -22.91 -24.67
CA GLU A 104 -39.89 -21.51 -25.14
C GLU A 104 -40.29 -20.52 -24.02
N PRO A 105 -39.90 -19.24 -24.13
CA PRO A 105 -40.31 -18.20 -23.19
C PRO A 105 -41.83 -17.96 -23.18
N VAL A 106 -42.39 -17.72 -21.99
CA VAL A 106 -43.79 -17.28 -21.79
C VAL A 106 -44.13 -16.01 -22.60
N ALA A 107 -43.14 -15.17 -22.92
CA ALA A 107 -43.30 -13.98 -23.74
C ALA A 107 -43.72 -14.30 -25.19
N ASP A 108 -43.20 -15.36 -25.78
CA ASP A 108 -43.43 -15.72 -27.18
C ASP A 108 -44.78 -16.41 -27.36
N ALA A 109 -45.15 -17.31 -26.43
CA ALA A 109 -46.50 -17.85 -26.34
C ALA A 109 -47.57 -16.73 -26.17
N ARG A 110 -47.31 -15.74 -25.31
CA ARG A 110 -48.17 -14.54 -25.18
C ARG A 110 -48.24 -13.74 -26.47
N THR A 111 -47.16 -13.62 -27.22
CA THR A 111 -47.15 -12.90 -28.51
C THR A 111 -48.01 -13.64 -29.54
N TRP A 112 -47.79 -14.94 -29.73
CA TRP A 112 -48.58 -15.81 -30.61
C TRP A 112 -50.08 -15.80 -30.26
N ALA A 113 -50.42 -15.82 -28.96
CA ALA A 113 -51.81 -15.78 -28.52
C ALA A 113 -52.49 -14.44 -28.82
N ASN A 114 -51.79 -13.32 -28.61
CA ASN A 114 -52.28 -11.99 -28.98
C ASN A 114 -52.54 -11.89 -30.50
N GLU A 115 -51.59 -12.34 -31.34
CA GLU A 115 -51.76 -12.34 -32.80
C GLU A 115 -52.95 -13.20 -33.24
N ASN A 116 -53.15 -14.37 -32.62
CA ASN A 116 -54.24 -15.28 -32.95
C ASN A 116 -55.56 -15.00 -32.22
N ASN A 117 -55.63 -13.91 -31.43
CA ASN A 117 -56.81 -13.51 -30.65
C ASN A 117 -57.25 -14.63 -29.69
N MET A 118 -56.32 -15.09 -28.86
CA MET A 118 -56.47 -16.18 -27.89
C MET A 118 -56.08 -15.70 -26.48
N GLU A 119 -56.54 -16.44 -25.47
CA GLU A 119 -56.30 -16.14 -24.06
C GLU A 119 -55.41 -17.24 -23.45
N ILE A 120 -54.55 -16.89 -22.49
CA ILE A 120 -53.67 -17.84 -21.80
C ILE A 120 -53.98 -17.78 -20.32
N GLU A 121 -54.34 -18.94 -19.75
CA GLU A 121 -54.28 -19.17 -18.30
C GLU A 121 -52.90 -19.79 -18.00
N LEU A 122 -52.15 -19.14 -17.11
CA LEU A 122 -50.75 -19.49 -16.82
C LEU A 122 -50.63 -20.05 -15.40
N LEU A 123 -50.33 -21.33 -15.30
CA LEU A 123 -49.93 -21.99 -14.06
C LEU A 123 -48.41 -21.85 -13.85
N GLN A 124 -47.98 -21.88 -12.60
CA GLN A 124 -46.58 -21.69 -12.21
C GLN A 124 -46.18 -22.79 -11.22
N GLU A 125 -45.15 -23.54 -11.57
CA GLU A 125 -44.61 -24.67 -10.79
C GLU A 125 -43.08 -24.66 -10.84
N HIS A 126 -42.43 -25.27 -9.85
CA HIS A 126 -40.97 -25.34 -9.77
C HIS A 126 -40.38 -26.42 -10.69
N SER A 127 -39.19 -26.17 -11.24
CA SER A 127 -38.46 -27.18 -12.03
C SER A 127 -36.95 -26.96 -12.08
N MET A 128 -36.21 -28.06 -12.12
CA MET A 128 -34.76 -28.13 -12.35
C MET A 128 -34.40 -28.15 -13.84
N GLU A 129 -35.31 -28.58 -14.72
CA GLU A 129 -35.05 -28.81 -16.15
C GLU A 129 -35.28 -27.54 -17.00
N TYR A 130 -36.26 -26.71 -16.61
CA TYR A 130 -36.66 -25.51 -17.34
C TYR A 130 -36.34 -24.25 -16.53
N ASP A 131 -35.68 -23.27 -17.15
CA ASP A 131 -35.34 -22.01 -16.49
C ASP A 131 -36.58 -21.13 -16.25
N ALA A 132 -36.50 -20.21 -15.28
CA ALA A 132 -37.63 -19.39 -14.88
C ALA A 132 -38.22 -18.57 -16.05
N ASN A 133 -39.55 -18.62 -16.21
CA ASN A 133 -40.35 -18.07 -17.31
C ASN A 133 -40.27 -18.83 -18.66
N GLN A 134 -39.71 -20.05 -18.71
CA GLN A 134 -39.96 -21.01 -19.80
C GLN A 134 -41.25 -21.80 -19.55
N ILE A 135 -41.90 -22.28 -20.62
CA ILE A 135 -43.06 -23.16 -20.55
C ILE A 135 -42.63 -24.63 -20.50
N MET A 136 -43.20 -25.38 -19.57
CA MET A 136 -42.88 -26.80 -19.31
C MET A 136 -43.95 -27.73 -19.88
N GLU A 137 -45.23 -27.32 -19.81
CA GLU A 137 -46.37 -28.09 -20.30
C GLU A 137 -47.38 -27.18 -21.01
N GLN A 138 -48.01 -27.71 -22.06
CA GLN A 138 -49.14 -27.10 -22.76
C GLN A 138 -50.29 -28.09 -22.87
N ASP A 139 -51.51 -27.69 -22.52
CA ASP A 139 -52.69 -28.55 -22.51
C ASP A 139 -53.11 -29.08 -23.91
N ILE A 140 -52.69 -28.37 -24.97
CA ILE A 140 -52.94 -28.72 -26.36
C ILE A 140 -51.59 -28.99 -27.05
N GLU A 141 -51.34 -30.26 -27.39
CA GLU A 141 -50.19 -30.68 -28.21
C GLU A 141 -50.06 -29.88 -29.53
N GLN A 142 -48.81 -29.67 -29.96
CA GLN A 142 -48.44 -29.06 -31.24
C GLN A 142 -49.21 -29.65 -32.45
N GLY A 143 -49.56 -28.81 -33.41
CA GLY A 143 -50.23 -29.19 -34.66
C GLY A 143 -51.73 -29.48 -34.53
N LYS A 144 -52.30 -29.44 -33.32
CA LYS A 144 -53.76 -29.49 -33.14
C LYS A 144 -54.39 -28.16 -33.58
N ASN A 145 -55.54 -28.23 -34.25
CA ASN A 145 -56.26 -27.05 -34.72
C ASN A 145 -57.08 -26.42 -33.59
N VAL A 146 -56.60 -25.31 -33.04
CA VAL A 146 -57.23 -24.55 -31.96
C VAL A 146 -58.15 -23.48 -32.53
N LYS A 147 -59.24 -23.18 -31.83
CA LYS A 147 -60.24 -22.20 -32.29
C LYS A 147 -59.85 -20.80 -31.80
N LYS A 148 -59.77 -19.82 -32.70
CA LYS A 148 -59.53 -18.41 -32.32
C LYS A 148 -60.63 -17.91 -31.39
N GLY A 149 -60.26 -17.18 -30.33
CA GLY A 149 -61.14 -16.89 -29.19
C GLY A 149 -61.46 -18.15 -28.37
N SER A 150 -60.42 -18.88 -27.94
CA SER A 150 -60.45 -19.83 -26.83
C SER A 150 -59.21 -19.67 -25.95
N THR A 151 -59.32 -20.16 -24.72
CA THR A 151 -58.24 -20.16 -23.73
C THR A 151 -57.35 -21.39 -23.88
N ILE A 152 -56.06 -21.24 -23.60
CA ILE A 152 -55.04 -22.31 -23.54
C ILE A 152 -54.46 -22.30 -22.12
N ASN A 153 -54.27 -23.47 -21.53
CA ASN A 153 -53.59 -23.62 -20.23
C ASN A 153 -52.12 -23.97 -20.47
N LEU A 154 -51.22 -23.15 -19.94
CA LEU A 154 -49.77 -23.35 -20.03
C LEU A 154 -49.19 -23.39 -18.61
N THR A 155 -48.30 -24.34 -18.34
CA THR A 155 -47.56 -24.41 -17.06
C THR A 155 -46.14 -23.90 -17.31
N SER A 156 -45.74 -22.84 -16.63
CA SER A 156 -44.39 -22.26 -16.72
C SER A 156 -43.54 -22.54 -15.48
N SER A 157 -42.25 -22.73 -15.70
CA SER A 157 -41.26 -22.80 -14.63
C SER A 157 -41.14 -21.45 -13.93
N ILE A 158 -41.11 -21.46 -12.60
CA ILE A 158 -40.63 -20.33 -11.78
C ILE A 158 -39.17 -20.53 -11.33
N GLY A 159 -38.45 -21.45 -11.96
CA GLY A 159 -37.14 -21.93 -11.54
C GLY A 159 -37.27 -23.04 -10.49
N PRO A 160 -36.14 -23.61 -10.04
CA PRO A 160 -36.14 -24.68 -9.05
C PRO A 160 -36.53 -24.17 -7.65
N ASP A 161 -36.87 -25.08 -6.74
CA ASP A 161 -37.48 -24.74 -5.45
C ASP A 161 -36.47 -24.11 -4.46
N PRO A 162 -36.69 -22.88 -3.98
CA PRO A 162 -35.77 -22.19 -3.07
C PRO A 162 -35.70 -22.79 -1.65
N GLU A 163 -36.74 -23.48 -1.18
CA GLU A 163 -36.79 -24.09 0.16
C GLU A 163 -36.32 -25.55 0.18
N GLU A 164 -36.07 -26.14 -0.99
CA GLU A 164 -35.54 -27.50 -1.13
C GLU A 164 -34.13 -27.62 -0.52
N PRO A 165 -33.90 -28.59 0.40
CA PRO A 165 -32.59 -28.83 0.98
C PRO A 165 -31.68 -29.55 -0.02
N ILE A 166 -30.41 -29.14 -0.08
CA ILE A 166 -29.40 -29.66 -0.99
C ILE A 166 -28.24 -30.22 -0.17
N GLU A 167 -27.93 -31.52 -0.34
CA GLU A 167 -26.78 -32.15 0.32
C GLU A 167 -25.46 -31.55 -0.19
N LEU A 168 -24.78 -30.76 0.65
CA LEU A 168 -23.48 -30.19 0.33
C LEU A 168 -22.40 -31.29 0.24
N PRO A 169 -21.53 -31.27 -0.79
CA PRO A 169 -20.42 -32.20 -0.91
C PRO A 169 -19.29 -31.83 0.07
N ASP A 170 -18.34 -32.74 0.29
CA ASP A 170 -17.11 -32.37 0.97
C ASP A 170 -16.21 -31.56 0.02
N PHE A 171 -16.29 -30.23 0.15
CA PHE A 171 -15.47 -29.31 -0.63
C PHE A 171 -13.95 -29.50 -0.42
N SER A 172 -13.50 -30.22 0.61
CA SER A 172 -12.09 -30.56 0.81
C SER A 172 -11.59 -31.73 -0.06
N GLU A 173 -12.49 -32.50 -0.67
CA GLU A 173 -12.16 -33.53 -1.67
C GLU A 173 -12.34 -33.03 -3.13
N LEU A 174 -12.75 -31.77 -3.34
CA LEU A 174 -13.05 -31.20 -4.66
C LEU A 174 -12.09 -30.06 -5.02
N THR A 175 -11.79 -29.90 -6.31
CA THR A 175 -11.19 -28.66 -6.83
C THR A 175 -12.23 -27.55 -6.99
N ALA A 176 -11.79 -26.29 -7.05
CA ALA A 176 -12.65 -25.14 -7.35
C ALA A 176 -13.46 -25.30 -8.65
N SER A 177 -12.91 -25.99 -9.67
CA SER A 177 -13.62 -26.27 -10.92
C SER A 177 -14.74 -27.30 -10.75
N GLU A 178 -14.54 -28.32 -9.91
CA GLU A 178 -15.56 -29.34 -9.64
C GLU A 178 -16.66 -28.81 -8.71
N ALA A 179 -16.31 -27.96 -7.76
CA ALA A 179 -17.28 -27.21 -6.95
C ALA A 179 -18.15 -26.27 -7.82
N GLU A 180 -17.57 -25.61 -8.81
CA GLU A 180 -18.31 -24.78 -9.78
C GLU A 180 -19.22 -25.64 -10.68
N VAL A 181 -18.79 -26.82 -11.14
CA VAL A 181 -19.67 -27.77 -11.85
C VAL A 181 -20.82 -28.21 -10.95
N TRP A 182 -20.54 -28.68 -9.74
CA TRP A 182 -21.56 -29.11 -8.77
C TRP A 182 -22.60 -28.01 -8.50
N LYS A 183 -22.16 -26.76 -8.33
CA LYS A 183 -23.06 -25.61 -8.11
C LYS A 183 -24.03 -25.41 -9.29
N ASN A 184 -23.53 -25.50 -10.52
CA ASN A 184 -24.32 -25.32 -11.72
C ASN A 184 -25.28 -26.49 -11.98
N GLU A 185 -24.84 -27.74 -11.74
CA GLU A 185 -25.70 -28.94 -11.82
C GLU A 185 -26.83 -28.90 -10.79
N ASN A 186 -26.54 -28.47 -9.55
CA ASN A 186 -27.52 -28.36 -8.48
C ASN A 186 -28.32 -27.04 -8.51
N LYS A 187 -28.07 -26.14 -9.48
CA LYS A 187 -28.70 -24.79 -9.59
C LYS A 187 -28.66 -24.04 -8.23
N ALA A 188 -27.49 -24.03 -7.60
CA ALA A 188 -27.25 -23.46 -6.27
C ALA A 188 -26.66 -22.04 -6.34
N GLU A 189 -27.39 -21.10 -6.96
CA GLU A 189 -26.86 -19.78 -7.35
C GLU A 189 -26.41 -18.89 -6.18
N ASN A 190 -26.89 -19.14 -4.95
CA ASN A 190 -26.49 -18.42 -3.74
C ASN A 190 -25.18 -18.95 -3.10
N LEU A 191 -24.58 -20.01 -3.66
CA LEU A 191 -23.25 -20.50 -3.28
C LEU A 191 -22.17 -19.80 -4.10
N GLN A 192 -21.32 -18.98 -3.47
CA GLN A 192 -20.24 -18.29 -4.16
C GLN A 192 -18.93 -19.07 -4.02
N ILE A 193 -18.27 -19.36 -5.15
CA ILE A 193 -16.93 -19.92 -5.18
C ILE A 193 -15.94 -18.75 -5.25
N VAL A 194 -15.17 -18.56 -4.18
CA VAL A 194 -14.21 -17.45 -4.00
C VAL A 194 -12.78 -18.00 -3.98
N THR A 195 -11.83 -17.26 -4.54
CA THR A 195 -10.41 -17.63 -4.56
C THR A 195 -9.56 -16.57 -3.86
N GLU A 196 -8.84 -16.97 -2.81
CA GLU A 196 -8.01 -16.13 -1.94
C GLU A 196 -6.55 -16.62 -1.96
N PHE A 197 -5.57 -15.74 -1.75
CA PHE A 197 -4.17 -16.17 -1.58
C PHE A 197 -3.98 -16.79 -0.19
N SER A 198 -3.09 -17.78 -0.08
CA SER A 198 -2.77 -18.45 1.18
C SER A 198 -1.42 -19.16 1.11
N ASP A 199 -0.51 -18.78 2.01
CA ASP A 199 0.87 -19.27 2.05
C ASP A 199 0.99 -20.63 2.76
N GLU A 200 -0.08 -21.08 3.42
CA GLU A 200 -0.17 -22.39 4.10
C GLU A 200 -0.83 -23.47 3.21
N VAL A 201 -1.56 -23.08 2.15
CA VAL A 201 -2.45 -23.97 1.40
C VAL A 201 -2.15 -23.93 -0.10
N GLU A 202 -1.80 -25.07 -0.71
CA GLU A 202 -1.47 -25.20 -2.14
C GLU A 202 -2.59 -24.68 -3.09
N GLU A 203 -2.21 -24.19 -4.26
CA GLU A 203 -3.13 -23.67 -5.28
C GLU A 203 -4.26 -24.67 -5.61
N GLY A 204 -5.50 -24.17 -5.65
CA GLY A 204 -6.69 -24.92 -6.01
C GLY A 204 -7.30 -25.76 -4.88
N GLN A 205 -6.63 -25.88 -3.73
CA GLN A 205 -7.14 -26.58 -2.54
C GLN A 205 -8.16 -25.73 -1.77
N PHE A 206 -9.05 -26.40 -1.04
CA PHE A 206 -10.04 -25.77 -0.16
C PHE A 206 -9.38 -25.13 1.08
N THR A 207 -9.68 -23.85 1.35
CA THR A 207 -9.25 -23.17 2.59
C THR A 207 -10.32 -23.23 3.67
N ARG A 208 -11.55 -22.82 3.35
CA ARG A 208 -12.66 -22.67 4.32
C ARG A 208 -14.03 -22.56 3.68
N PHE A 209 -15.07 -22.82 4.46
CA PHE A 209 -16.47 -22.67 4.09
C PHE A 209 -17.18 -21.79 5.13
N VAL A 210 -17.94 -20.79 4.67
CA VAL A 210 -18.66 -19.84 5.53
C VAL A 210 -20.08 -19.68 5.03
N MET A 211 -21.08 -19.89 5.90
CA MET A 211 -22.47 -19.56 5.62
C MET A 211 -22.77 -18.14 6.13
N SER A 212 -23.68 -17.43 5.47
CA SER A 212 -24.06 -16.06 5.83
C SER A 212 -24.98 -15.99 7.05
N ASP A 213 -25.59 -17.11 7.40
CA ASP A 213 -26.31 -17.35 8.64
C ASP A 213 -25.57 -18.45 9.41
N GLU A 214 -25.26 -18.19 10.68
CA GLU A 214 -24.54 -19.12 11.57
C GLU A 214 -25.49 -20.08 12.31
N GLU A 215 -26.82 -19.85 12.28
CA GLU A 215 -27.81 -20.73 12.92
C GLU A 215 -28.20 -21.94 12.04
N ILE A 216 -27.89 -21.91 10.73
CA ILE A 216 -28.17 -23.00 9.78
C ILE A 216 -27.04 -24.03 9.80
N SER A 217 -27.36 -25.33 9.85
CA SER A 217 -26.36 -26.40 9.76
C SER A 217 -26.06 -26.78 8.30
N LYS A 218 -24.87 -27.34 8.02
CA LYS A 218 -24.47 -27.75 6.65
C LYS A 218 -25.41 -28.79 6.05
N GLU A 219 -26.02 -29.59 6.92
CA GLU A 219 -26.95 -30.68 6.62
C GLU A 219 -28.40 -30.19 6.40
N GLU A 220 -28.70 -28.94 6.76
CA GLU A 220 -30.02 -28.30 6.55
C GLU A 220 -29.99 -27.21 5.45
N TYR A 221 -28.85 -27.04 4.75
CA TYR A 221 -28.64 -26.04 3.70
C TYR A 221 -29.67 -26.14 2.57
N LYS A 222 -30.27 -25.00 2.21
CA LYS A 222 -31.25 -24.85 1.13
C LYS A 222 -30.71 -24.01 -0.01
N ARG A 223 -31.34 -24.15 -1.17
CA ARG A 223 -31.02 -23.38 -2.38
C ARG A 223 -31.03 -21.86 -2.20
N GLN A 224 -31.87 -21.33 -1.31
CA GLN A 224 -31.94 -19.88 -0.98
C GLN A 224 -30.84 -19.39 -0.03
N ASP A 225 -30.16 -20.29 0.68
CA ASP A 225 -29.22 -19.93 1.73
C ASP A 225 -27.90 -19.45 1.11
N ASN A 226 -27.33 -18.36 1.64
CA ASN A 226 -26.17 -17.71 1.05
C ASN A 226 -24.89 -18.23 1.71
N ALA A 227 -23.98 -18.82 0.93
CA ALA A 227 -22.76 -19.42 1.45
C ALA A 227 -21.56 -19.18 0.51
N ASN A 228 -20.36 -19.14 1.09
CA ASN A 228 -19.11 -18.91 0.38
C ASN A 228 -18.16 -20.10 0.60
N VAL A 229 -17.71 -20.72 -0.49
CA VAL A 229 -16.61 -21.68 -0.49
C VAL A 229 -15.34 -20.93 -0.90
N TYR A 230 -14.28 -21.04 -0.11
CA TYR A 230 -13.00 -20.41 -0.38
C TYR A 230 -11.96 -21.46 -0.78
N PHE A 231 -11.24 -21.18 -1.86
CA PHE A 231 -10.13 -21.98 -2.37
C PHE A 231 -8.86 -21.13 -2.45
N SER A 232 -7.71 -21.76 -2.25
CA SER A 232 -6.41 -21.11 -2.32
C SER A 232 -6.01 -20.82 -3.77
N LYS A 233 -5.32 -19.70 -3.98
CA LYS A 233 -4.53 -19.38 -5.18
C LYS A 233 -3.04 -19.76 -5.04
N GLY A 234 -2.67 -20.34 -3.89
CA GLY A 234 -1.29 -20.40 -3.42
C GLY A 234 -0.83 -19.10 -2.77
N GLU A 235 0.47 -19.05 -2.49
CA GLU A 235 1.24 -17.90 -2.02
C GLU A 235 1.10 -16.68 -2.98
N GLU A 236 1.07 -15.46 -2.46
CA GLU A 236 0.94 -14.25 -3.30
C GLU A 236 2.30 -13.89 -3.95
N VAL A 237 2.57 -14.50 -5.10
CA VAL A 237 3.78 -14.21 -5.90
C VAL A 237 3.66 -12.82 -6.56
N PHE A 238 4.39 -11.85 -6.03
CA PHE A 238 4.59 -10.53 -6.66
C PHE A 238 5.56 -10.64 -7.85
N GLU A 239 5.38 -9.79 -8.87
CA GLU A 239 6.31 -9.72 -10.01
C GLU A 239 7.57 -8.91 -9.61
N GLU A 240 8.74 -9.29 -10.14
CA GLU A 240 10.00 -8.54 -10.00
C GLU A 240 9.97 -7.30 -10.91
N ASP A 241 9.31 -6.20 -10.48
CA ASP A 241 9.18 -4.96 -11.26
C ASP A 241 9.78 -3.69 -10.58
N ILE A 242 10.34 -3.82 -9.38
CA ILE A 242 10.94 -2.71 -8.62
C ILE A 242 12.44 -2.63 -8.89
N GLU A 243 12.88 -1.59 -9.61
CA GLU A 243 14.30 -1.35 -9.93
C GLU A 243 15.08 -0.82 -8.71
N VAL A 244 16.14 -1.52 -8.31
CA VAL A 244 16.99 -1.21 -7.15
C VAL A 244 18.02 -0.11 -7.47
N PRO A 245 18.01 1.04 -6.77
CA PRO A 245 19.02 2.08 -6.93
C PRO A 245 20.42 1.69 -6.45
N ASP A 246 21.42 2.47 -6.89
CA ASP A 246 22.71 2.55 -6.20
C ASP A 246 22.57 3.44 -4.95
N PHE A 247 22.64 2.81 -3.78
CA PHE A 247 22.61 3.46 -2.49
C PHE A 247 24.01 3.75 -1.92
N VAL A 248 25.11 3.34 -2.56
CA VAL A 248 26.44 3.53 -2.00
C VAL A 248 26.78 5.03 -1.88
N ASN A 249 27.28 5.44 -0.71
CA ASN A 249 27.42 6.85 -0.30
C ASN A 249 26.11 7.65 -0.13
N LYS A 250 24.94 7.01 -0.06
CA LYS A 250 23.69 7.68 0.35
C LYS A 250 23.50 7.67 1.86
N ASN A 251 22.71 8.61 2.36
CA ASN A 251 22.22 8.61 3.74
C ASN A 251 21.12 7.57 3.95
N LYS A 252 20.82 7.26 5.21
CA LYS A 252 19.81 6.25 5.59
C LYS A 252 18.39 6.69 5.20
N GLU A 253 18.10 7.98 5.28
CA GLU A 253 16.78 8.55 5.03
C GLU A 253 16.37 8.43 3.55
N GLU A 254 17.29 8.51 2.59
CA GLU A 254 17.04 8.23 1.16
C GLU A 254 16.68 6.76 0.91
N VAL A 255 17.34 5.83 1.63
CA VAL A 255 17.07 4.39 1.57
C VAL A 255 15.68 4.08 2.14
N GLU A 256 15.36 4.62 3.33
CA GLU A 256 14.06 4.45 3.99
C GLU A 256 12.90 5.01 3.15
N GLN A 257 13.07 6.18 2.54
CA GLN A 257 12.05 6.77 1.66
C GLN A 257 11.79 5.93 0.40
N TRP A 258 12.83 5.34 -0.20
CA TRP A 258 12.63 4.44 -1.34
C TRP A 258 11.96 3.13 -0.90
N ALA A 259 12.34 2.58 0.26
CA ALA A 259 11.75 1.36 0.81
C ALA A 259 10.25 1.53 1.13
N GLU A 260 9.87 2.62 1.80
CA GLU A 260 8.47 2.96 2.11
C GLU A 260 7.66 3.21 0.82
N THR A 261 8.28 3.79 -0.21
CA THR A 261 7.60 4.06 -1.49
C THR A 261 7.31 2.79 -2.30
N ASN A 262 8.15 1.76 -2.20
CA ASN A 262 8.03 0.52 -2.97
C ASN A 262 7.58 -0.69 -2.13
N GLU A 263 7.30 -0.49 -0.84
CA GLU A 263 6.89 -1.52 0.12
C GLU A 263 7.91 -2.69 0.19
N ILE A 264 9.18 -2.35 0.47
CA ILE A 264 10.33 -3.27 0.62
C ILE A 264 10.77 -3.32 2.09
N GLU A 265 11.12 -4.51 2.61
CA GLU A 265 11.63 -4.66 3.99
C GLU A 265 13.15 -4.50 4.02
N ILE A 266 13.68 -3.62 4.89
CA ILE A 266 15.12 -3.34 4.95
C ILE A 266 15.72 -3.63 6.33
N SER A 267 16.69 -4.56 6.33
CA SER A 267 17.59 -4.86 7.42
C SER A 267 18.84 -3.97 7.36
N TYR A 268 19.23 -3.39 8.50
CA TYR A 268 20.44 -2.57 8.61
C TYR A 268 21.53 -3.27 9.43
N LYS A 269 22.75 -3.28 8.89
CA LYS A 269 23.98 -3.67 9.60
C LYS A 269 24.96 -2.48 9.63
N GLU A 270 25.89 -2.52 10.56
CA GLU A 270 26.92 -1.49 10.72
C GLU A 270 28.31 -2.13 10.65
N GLU A 271 29.16 -1.65 9.75
CA GLU A 271 30.55 -2.12 9.58
C GLU A 271 31.51 -0.93 9.42
N ALA A 272 32.76 -1.10 9.81
CA ALA A 272 33.79 -0.07 9.62
C ALA A 272 34.24 -0.01 8.15
N ALA A 273 34.25 1.20 7.57
CA ALA A 273 34.71 1.42 6.20
C ALA A 273 35.65 2.62 6.14
N ASN A 274 36.88 2.40 5.65
CA ASN A 274 37.93 3.43 5.67
C ASN A 274 37.76 4.52 4.60
N ASP A 275 36.99 4.22 3.54
CA ASP A 275 36.86 5.06 2.34
C ASP A 275 35.48 5.75 2.22
N ILE A 276 34.57 5.53 3.17
CA ILE A 276 33.17 6.02 3.15
C ILE A 276 32.83 6.65 4.51
N GLU A 277 32.32 7.88 4.50
CA GLU A 277 32.00 8.65 5.72
C GLU A 277 30.94 7.96 6.60
N ALA A 278 31.04 8.15 7.92
CA ALA A 278 30.14 7.51 8.87
C ALA A 278 28.68 7.98 8.70
N GLY A 279 27.74 7.03 8.79
CA GLY A 279 26.32 7.29 8.57
C GLY A 279 25.87 7.25 7.10
N LEU A 280 26.80 7.06 6.15
CA LEU A 280 26.47 6.72 4.76
C LEU A 280 26.43 5.20 4.57
N VAL A 281 25.69 4.72 3.58
CA VAL A 281 25.70 3.32 3.13
C VAL A 281 27.08 2.97 2.56
N SER A 282 27.70 1.93 3.13
CA SER A 282 28.95 1.37 2.62
C SER A 282 28.73 0.27 1.58
N LYS A 283 27.62 -0.48 1.69
CA LYS A 283 27.30 -1.60 0.81
C LYS A 283 25.80 -1.97 0.84
N GLN A 284 25.30 -2.51 -0.25
CA GLN A 284 24.00 -3.20 -0.36
C GLN A 284 24.20 -4.70 -0.66
N ASN A 285 23.24 -5.56 -0.28
CA ASN A 285 23.27 -6.99 -0.58
C ASN A 285 22.85 -7.33 -2.02
N ILE A 286 21.97 -6.51 -2.59
CA ILE A 286 21.39 -6.67 -3.93
C ILE A 286 22.01 -5.60 -4.85
N ASP A 287 22.47 -6.02 -6.02
CA ASP A 287 23.15 -5.13 -6.98
C ASP A 287 22.20 -4.05 -7.54
N PRO A 288 22.71 -2.84 -7.85
CA PRO A 288 21.91 -1.79 -8.49
C PRO A 288 21.51 -2.16 -9.93
N GLU A 289 20.45 -1.54 -10.45
CA GLU A 289 19.77 -1.87 -11.72
C GLU A 289 19.15 -3.29 -11.77
N SER A 290 19.16 -4.03 -10.66
CA SER A 290 18.40 -5.29 -10.52
C SER A 290 16.91 -5.01 -10.28
N MET A 291 16.06 -5.98 -10.61
CA MET A 291 14.65 -5.97 -10.23
C MET A 291 14.45 -6.83 -8.99
N ILE A 292 13.59 -6.38 -8.09
CA ILE A 292 13.10 -7.14 -6.93
C ILE A 292 11.57 -7.12 -6.89
N ALA A 293 10.98 -8.03 -6.13
CA ALA A 293 9.54 -8.10 -5.91
C ALA A 293 9.11 -7.27 -4.70
N LYS A 294 7.81 -6.96 -4.63
CA LYS A 294 7.23 -6.27 -3.47
C LYS A 294 7.31 -7.16 -2.21
N ASN A 295 7.63 -6.54 -1.08
CA ASN A 295 7.92 -7.16 0.23
C ASN A 295 9.22 -8.00 0.29
N ASP A 296 10.12 -7.93 -0.70
CA ASP A 296 11.43 -8.58 -0.60
C ASP A 296 12.29 -8.03 0.56
N GLU A 297 13.16 -8.89 1.13
CA GLU A 297 14.14 -8.51 2.14
C GLU A 297 15.44 -7.96 1.52
N MET A 298 15.72 -6.67 1.70
CA MET A 298 17.00 -6.04 1.36
C MET A 298 17.87 -5.82 2.61
N GLU A 299 19.19 -5.96 2.48
CA GLU A 299 20.14 -5.74 3.55
C GLU A 299 21.15 -4.65 3.17
N ILE A 300 21.22 -3.62 4.02
CA ILE A 300 22.03 -2.42 3.83
C ILE A 300 23.08 -2.35 4.93
N THR A 301 24.35 -2.28 4.53
CA THR A 301 25.47 -2.03 5.43
C THR A 301 25.75 -0.53 5.49
N MET A 302 25.66 0.04 6.69
CA MET A 302 26.04 1.41 7.02
C MET A 302 27.52 1.48 7.39
N SER A 303 28.19 2.55 6.99
CA SER A 303 29.54 2.88 7.43
C SER A 303 29.53 3.42 8.86
N LEU A 304 30.37 2.86 9.72
CA LEU A 304 30.80 3.48 10.99
C LEU A 304 31.97 4.46 10.81
N GLY A 305 32.43 4.66 9.56
CA GLY A 305 33.61 5.44 9.22
C GLY A 305 34.92 4.71 9.52
N LYS A 306 35.99 5.50 9.68
CA LYS A 306 37.35 5.01 9.82
C LYS A 306 37.62 4.49 11.24
N ALA A 307 37.74 3.18 11.35
CA ALA A 307 38.24 2.51 12.55
C ALA A 307 39.71 2.89 12.83
N VAL A 308 40.02 3.10 14.11
CA VAL A 308 41.38 3.27 14.63
C VAL A 308 41.57 2.27 15.77
N GLU A 309 42.50 1.32 15.62
CA GLU A 309 42.86 0.38 16.68
C GLU A 309 43.57 1.13 17.83
N VAL A 310 43.11 0.94 19.07
CA VAL A 310 43.75 1.49 20.26
C VAL A 310 45.05 0.74 20.54
N PRO A 311 46.23 1.37 20.44
CA PRO A 311 47.48 0.68 20.67
C PRO A 311 47.68 0.38 22.16
N ASN A 312 48.60 -0.55 22.45
CA ASN A 312 49.13 -0.72 23.80
C ASN A 312 50.17 0.36 24.10
N PHE A 313 49.72 1.47 24.69
CA PHE A 313 50.57 2.61 25.01
C PHE A 313 51.64 2.31 26.08
N ALA A 314 51.64 1.13 26.73
CA ALA A 314 52.69 0.75 27.67
C ALA A 314 54.07 0.56 27.00
N SER A 315 54.10 0.43 25.67
CA SER A 315 55.32 0.40 24.84
C SER A 315 55.76 1.78 24.33
N PHE A 316 54.98 2.84 24.59
CA PHE A 316 55.19 4.20 24.08
C PHE A 316 55.62 5.13 25.20
N SER A 317 56.49 6.10 24.92
CA SER A 317 56.79 7.21 25.83
C SER A 317 55.59 8.17 25.95
N MET A 318 55.64 9.04 26.97
CA MET A 318 54.60 10.04 27.20
C MET A 318 54.41 11.01 26.01
N GLU A 319 55.50 11.33 25.29
CA GLU A 319 55.49 12.23 24.15
C GLU A 319 54.87 11.54 22.92
N GLU A 320 55.35 10.34 22.58
CA GLU A 320 54.80 9.54 21.46
C GLU A 320 53.32 9.18 21.67
N ALA A 321 52.91 8.96 22.92
CA ALA A 321 51.51 8.71 23.27
C ALA A 321 50.65 9.98 23.10
N ALA A 322 51.14 11.14 23.54
CA ALA A 322 50.44 12.41 23.40
C ALA A 322 50.29 12.85 21.92
N SER A 323 51.22 12.46 21.05
CA SER A 323 51.22 12.79 19.61
C SER A 323 50.66 11.68 18.71
N TYR A 324 49.88 10.73 19.24
CA TYR A 324 49.37 9.61 18.45
C TYR A 324 48.26 10.04 17.48
N GLU A 325 48.45 9.83 16.18
CA GLU A 325 47.49 10.25 15.16
C GLU A 325 46.16 9.48 15.23
N GLY A 326 45.04 10.20 15.09
CA GLY A 326 43.69 9.60 15.07
C GLY A 326 43.03 9.38 16.44
N LEU A 327 43.74 9.59 17.56
CA LEU A 327 43.20 9.49 18.92
C LEU A 327 43.49 10.77 19.73
N THR A 328 42.53 11.25 20.51
CA THR A 328 42.71 12.42 21.38
C THR A 328 43.26 11.98 22.74
N VAL A 329 44.59 11.86 22.83
CA VAL A 329 45.26 11.29 24.01
C VAL A 329 45.50 12.35 25.10
N THR A 330 44.88 12.15 26.26
CA THR A 330 45.11 12.94 27.48
C THR A 330 46.09 12.20 28.38
N VAL A 331 47.37 12.61 28.36
CA VAL A 331 48.41 12.07 29.25
C VAL A 331 48.27 12.68 30.64
N ARG A 332 48.28 11.81 31.67
CA ARG A 332 48.33 12.17 33.09
C ARG A 332 49.54 11.51 33.73
N GLN A 333 50.08 12.15 34.76
CA GLN A 333 51.22 11.64 35.52
C GLN A 333 50.84 11.52 37.00
N ARG A 334 51.15 10.38 37.63
CA ARG A 334 50.89 10.13 39.05
C ARG A 334 52.01 9.31 39.68
N PHE A 335 52.27 9.50 40.96
CA PHE A 335 53.22 8.65 41.69
C PHE A 335 52.64 7.25 41.94
N HIS A 336 53.50 6.22 41.97
CA HIS A 336 53.10 4.84 42.18
C HIS A 336 54.25 3.94 42.64
N ASN A 337 54.20 3.47 43.90
CA ASN A 337 55.24 2.67 44.57
C ASN A 337 55.85 1.54 43.70
N ASN A 338 55.02 0.79 42.97
CA ASN A 338 55.46 -0.44 42.30
C ASN A 338 55.77 -0.27 40.80
N VAL A 339 55.57 0.92 40.23
CA VAL A 339 55.73 1.16 38.78
C VAL A 339 56.78 2.24 38.59
N LYS A 340 57.89 1.90 37.93
CA LYS A 340 59.02 2.80 37.71
C LYS A 340 58.60 4.03 36.90
N TYR A 341 59.30 5.15 37.13
CA TYR A 341 59.16 6.39 36.33
C TYR A 341 59.06 6.09 34.82
N GLY A 342 58.15 6.78 34.12
CA GLY A 342 57.96 6.67 32.68
C GLY A 342 57.20 5.44 32.19
N ASN A 343 56.81 4.51 33.08
CA ASN A 343 56.02 3.33 32.70
C ASN A 343 54.53 3.59 32.93
N MET A 344 53.66 3.00 32.11
CA MET A 344 52.20 3.11 32.26
C MET A 344 51.73 2.50 33.60
N ILE A 345 50.76 3.18 34.23
CA ILE A 345 49.92 2.65 35.32
C ILE A 345 48.59 2.12 34.75
N ALA A 346 47.92 2.89 33.88
CA ALA A 346 46.67 2.49 33.21
C ALA A 346 46.39 3.29 31.92
N GLN A 347 45.59 2.74 31.01
CA GLN A 347 44.88 3.44 29.93
C GLN A 347 43.36 3.26 30.08
N SER A 348 42.55 4.20 29.59
CA SER A 348 41.08 4.20 29.82
C SER A 348 40.27 3.29 28.91
N ILE A 349 40.87 2.79 27.82
CA ILE A 349 40.27 1.86 26.85
C ILE A 349 41.29 0.72 26.65
N GLU A 350 40.83 -0.53 26.51
CA GLU A 350 41.72 -1.68 26.38
C GLU A 350 42.44 -1.71 25.01
N PRO A 351 43.70 -2.17 24.94
CA PRO A 351 44.44 -2.24 23.68
C PRO A 351 43.85 -3.31 22.74
N GLY A 352 43.83 -3.02 21.44
CA GLY A 352 43.13 -3.84 20.44
C GLY A 352 41.64 -3.56 20.32
N THR A 353 41.10 -2.55 21.02
CA THR A 353 39.76 -2.02 20.76
C THR A 353 39.79 -1.21 19.46
N GLU A 354 38.91 -1.49 18.51
CA GLU A 354 38.70 -0.63 17.34
C GLU A 354 37.72 0.49 17.69
N LEU A 355 38.09 1.75 17.41
CA LEU A 355 37.23 2.92 17.62
C LEU A 355 36.88 3.57 16.28
N THR A 356 35.58 3.58 15.96
CA THR A 356 35.01 4.12 14.74
C THR A 356 34.73 5.62 14.85
N ASP A 357 34.28 6.30 13.79
CA ASP A 357 34.01 7.75 13.85
C ASP A 357 32.74 8.10 14.66
N GLN A 358 31.91 7.10 15.02
CA GLN A 358 30.84 7.27 16.01
C GLN A 358 31.35 7.17 17.47
N ASP A 359 32.54 6.58 17.69
CA ASP A 359 33.08 6.33 19.03
C ASP A 359 33.81 7.55 19.62
N ASN A 360 33.82 7.61 20.96
CA ASN A 360 34.60 8.63 21.67
C ASN A 360 36.10 8.30 21.62
N LYS A 361 36.79 8.79 20.59
CA LYS A 361 38.25 8.66 20.39
C LYS A 361 39.13 9.41 21.42
N SER A 362 38.61 9.84 22.57
CA SER A 362 39.41 10.43 23.66
C SER A 362 39.86 9.39 24.68
N ILE A 363 41.19 9.30 24.88
CA ILE A 363 41.81 8.27 25.74
C ILE A 363 42.61 8.96 26.84
N THR A 364 42.32 8.63 28.10
CA THR A 364 43.15 9.05 29.23
C THR A 364 44.17 7.97 29.55
N ILE A 365 45.45 8.31 29.50
CA ILE A 365 46.56 7.42 29.88
C ILE A 365 47.22 8.00 31.13
N THR A 366 47.51 7.15 32.11
CA THR A 366 48.23 7.54 33.32
C THR A 366 49.59 6.84 33.36
N TYR A 367 50.66 7.62 33.30
CA TYR A 367 52.04 7.17 33.48
C TYR A 367 52.52 7.40 34.92
N SER A 368 53.52 6.64 35.33
CA SER A 368 54.14 6.73 36.64
C SER A 368 55.24 7.78 36.71
N GLU A 369 55.20 8.60 37.76
CA GLU A 369 56.30 9.45 38.24
C GLU A 369 57.25 8.69 39.17
N GLY A 370 57.01 7.40 39.40
CA GLY A 370 57.78 6.55 40.30
C GLY A 370 57.38 6.69 41.76
N GLU A 371 58.33 6.43 42.67
CA GLU A 371 58.19 6.69 44.10
C GLU A 371 58.30 8.20 44.37
N PRO A 372 57.46 8.80 45.24
CA PRO A 372 57.58 10.21 45.62
C PRO A 372 58.95 10.55 46.19
N TYR A 373 59.61 11.56 45.62
CA TYR A 373 60.88 12.09 46.13
C TYR A 373 60.61 13.34 46.99
N LEU A 374 60.87 13.25 48.29
CA LEU A 374 60.72 14.36 49.24
C LEU A 374 61.82 15.39 49.01
N ARG A 375 61.44 16.56 48.47
CA ARG A 375 62.35 17.66 48.15
C ARG A 375 62.81 18.36 49.43
N ASP A 376 63.89 19.13 49.30
CA ASP A 376 64.38 20.01 50.36
C ASP A 376 63.66 21.36 50.30
N TYR A 377 62.79 21.63 51.28
CA TYR A 377 62.07 22.90 51.42
C TYR A 377 62.74 23.88 52.39
N ARG A 378 63.98 23.62 52.83
CA ARG A 378 64.71 24.59 53.66
C ARG A 378 65.00 25.87 52.87
N GLY A 379 64.92 27.01 53.55
CA GLY A 379 64.97 28.35 52.94
C GLY A 379 63.65 28.80 52.28
N GLN A 380 62.65 27.93 52.11
CA GLN A 380 61.31 28.34 51.67
C GLN A 380 60.54 29.05 52.80
N LEU A 381 59.47 29.76 52.43
CA LEU A 381 58.55 30.41 53.38
C LEU A 381 57.42 29.46 53.78
N GLU A 382 57.01 29.52 55.05
CA GLU A 382 55.88 28.75 55.60
C GLU A 382 54.58 28.94 54.80
N GLY A 383 54.36 30.13 54.25
CA GLY A 383 53.20 30.47 53.43
C GLY A 383 53.16 29.80 52.05
N ASP A 384 54.29 29.36 51.51
CA ASP A 384 54.36 28.63 50.23
C ASP A 384 54.13 27.11 50.40
N LEU A 385 54.37 26.56 51.60
CA LEU A 385 54.26 25.13 51.87
C LEU A 385 52.91 24.49 51.46
N PRO A 386 51.73 25.10 51.67
CA PRO A 386 50.46 24.51 51.23
C PRO A 386 50.39 24.36 49.71
N ARG A 387 50.96 25.32 48.98
CA ARG A 387 50.99 25.34 47.51
C ARG A 387 52.02 24.35 46.98
N LEU A 388 53.24 24.37 47.53
CA LEU A 388 54.33 23.48 47.13
C LEU A 388 53.98 22.00 47.34
N PHE A 389 53.44 21.62 48.50
CA PHE A 389 53.03 20.22 48.75
C PHE A 389 51.86 19.78 47.86
N TYR A 390 50.97 20.68 47.49
CA TYR A 390 49.91 20.38 46.54
C TYR A 390 50.44 20.18 45.11
N GLU A 391 51.30 21.08 44.64
CA GLU A 391 51.91 21.03 43.30
C GLU A 391 52.87 19.84 43.15
N ASP A 392 53.82 19.65 44.07
CA ASP A 392 54.82 18.58 43.99
C ASP A 392 54.21 17.18 44.20
N TYR A 393 53.19 17.02 45.05
CA TYR A 393 52.71 15.70 45.51
C TYR A 393 51.21 15.43 45.35
N GLN A 394 50.35 16.24 45.97
CA GLN A 394 48.93 15.88 46.14
C GLN A 394 48.15 15.91 44.82
N SER A 395 48.47 16.88 43.94
CA SER A 395 47.93 16.94 42.57
C SER A 395 48.29 15.69 41.75
N LYS A 396 49.49 15.14 41.94
CA LYS A 396 49.99 13.88 41.36
C LYS A 396 49.52 12.63 42.13
N GLY A 397 48.72 12.79 43.18
CA GLY A 397 48.07 11.71 43.92
C GLY A 397 48.90 11.05 45.02
N ALA A 398 50.02 11.65 45.45
CA ALA A 398 50.71 11.25 46.69
C ALA A 398 50.18 12.08 47.87
N ASP A 399 49.67 11.42 48.91
CA ASP A 399 49.17 12.04 50.14
C ASP A 399 50.33 12.36 51.09
N ILE A 400 51.21 13.25 50.60
CA ILE A 400 52.33 13.76 51.38
C ILE A 400 51.85 15.02 52.11
N SER A 401 51.99 14.95 53.43
CA SER A 401 51.51 15.94 54.39
C SER A 401 52.68 16.46 55.23
N TYR A 402 52.45 17.55 55.95
CA TYR A 402 53.46 18.09 56.87
C TYR A 402 52.85 18.57 58.18
N ILE A 403 53.67 18.55 59.23
CA ILE A 403 53.37 19.20 60.52
C ILE A 403 54.43 20.25 60.84
N VAL A 404 54.00 21.47 61.12
CA VAL A 404 54.90 22.58 61.47
C VAL A 404 55.25 22.51 62.95
N LYS A 405 56.54 22.68 63.27
CA LYS A 405 57.05 22.94 64.62
C LYS A 405 57.89 24.21 64.59
N TYR A 406 57.53 25.18 65.43
CA TYR A 406 58.31 26.41 65.57
C TYR A 406 59.55 26.16 66.43
N VAL A 407 60.68 26.72 66.01
CA VAL A 407 61.99 26.59 66.66
C VAL A 407 62.71 27.94 66.75
N ASP A 408 63.57 28.10 67.75
CA ASP A 408 64.46 29.25 67.87
C ASP A 408 65.63 29.08 66.88
N ALA A 409 65.78 30.01 65.93
CA ALA A 409 66.74 29.90 64.83
C ALA A 409 67.26 31.30 64.40
N SER A 410 68.30 31.35 63.58
CA SER A 410 68.94 32.60 63.13
C SER A 410 68.14 33.34 62.05
N GLU A 411 67.34 32.60 61.31
CA GLU A 411 66.65 33.01 60.08
C GLU A 411 65.36 33.77 60.41
N VAL A 412 64.85 34.55 59.45
CA VAL A 412 63.63 35.36 59.62
C VAL A 412 62.43 34.50 59.99
N LYS A 413 61.54 35.00 60.86
CA LYS A 413 60.30 34.30 61.25
C LYS A 413 59.49 33.87 60.02
N GLY A 414 59.07 32.61 60.01
CA GLY A 414 58.35 32.01 58.87
C GLY A 414 59.25 31.37 57.82
N THR A 415 60.58 31.48 57.91
CA THR A 415 61.50 30.69 57.08
C THR A 415 61.60 29.25 57.58
N VAL A 416 61.58 28.27 56.68
CA VAL A 416 61.84 26.86 56.96
C VAL A 416 63.34 26.64 57.19
N VAL A 417 63.70 26.19 58.39
CA VAL A 417 65.11 26.01 58.82
C VAL A 417 65.52 24.54 58.92
N GLY A 418 64.57 23.61 58.97
CA GLY A 418 64.84 22.18 59.05
C GLY A 418 63.65 21.31 58.67
N MET A 419 63.92 20.03 58.43
CA MET A 419 62.91 19.00 58.13
C MET A 419 63.34 17.68 58.79
N SER A 420 62.39 16.84 59.21
CA SER A 420 62.69 15.52 59.80
C SER A 420 63.30 14.54 58.79
N ASN A 421 63.01 14.74 57.50
CA ASN A 421 63.52 13.98 56.37
C ASN A 421 63.47 14.88 55.12
N PHE A 422 64.43 14.75 54.21
CA PHE A 422 64.52 15.52 52.96
C PHE A 422 65.50 14.84 52.00
N ASN A 423 65.41 15.14 50.70
CA ASN A 423 66.20 14.56 49.61
C ASN A 423 66.22 13.02 49.59
N SER A 424 65.07 12.40 49.87
CA SER A 424 64.89 10.95 49.94
C SER A 424 63.55 10.50 49.35
N PHE A 425 63.48 9.26 48.89
CA PHE A 425 62.20 8.66 48.50
C PHE A 425 61.36 8.34 49.74
N VAL A 426 60.06 8.60 49.66
CA VAL A 426 59.09 8.38 50.73
C VAL A 426 57.86 7.63 50.21
N SER A 427 57.07 7.08 51.11
CA SER A 427 55.81 6.41 50.78
C SER A 427 54.76 7.38 50.24
N MET A 428 53.83 6.86 49.43
CA MET A 428 52.63 7.57 48.92
C MET A 428 51.74 8.19 50.00
N ASP A 429 51.87 7.73 51.25
CA ASP A 429 51.33 8.32 52.47
C ASP A 429 52.54 8.60 53.36
N TYR A 430 52.83 9.88 53.64
CA TYR A 430 53.96 10.28 54.48
C TYR A 430 53.75 11.68 55.08
N THR A 431 53.93 11.81 56.40
CA THR A 431 53.97 13.12 57.08
C THR A 431 55.41 13.49 57.42
N VAL A 432 55.89 14.63 56.90
CA VAL A 432 57.18 15.22 57.28
C VAL A 432 57.00 16.24 58.41
N GLU A 433 57.92 16.30 59.38
CA GLU A 433 57.96 17.39 60.35
C GLU A 433 58.80 18.53 59.77
N ILE A 434 58.25 19.74 59.70
CA ILE A 434 58.92 20.93 59.17
C ILE A 434 59.21 21.88 60.33
N HIS A 435 60.47 22.29 60.46
CA HIS A 435 60.93 23.22 61.48
C HIS A 435 61.00 24.63 60.90
N VAL A 436 60.26 25.56 61.49
CA VAL A 436 60.11 26.95 61.03
C VAL A 436 60.67 27.90 62.09
N SER A 437 61.44 28.92 61.67
CA SER A 437 61.96 29.93 62.58
C SER A 437 60.83 30.76 63.22
N ASN A 438 60.92 30.97 64.52
CA ASN A 438 60.07 31.90 65.27
C ASN A 438 60.76 33.23 65.61
N ASN A 439 61.89 33.55 64.98
CA ASN A 439 62.71 34.71 65.33
C ASN A 439 62.10 36.04 64.84
N GLU A 440 61.39 36.73 65.74
CA GLU A 440 60.78 38.05 65.51
C GLU A 440 61.79 39.20 65.48
N ASP A 441 63.03 38.98 65.94
CA ASP A 441 64.09 40.01 66.05
C ASP A 441 65.08 39.99 64.86
N ALA A 442 64.92 39.06 63.91
CA ALA A 442 65.75 38.97 62.70
C ALA A 442 65.42 40.08 61.68
N ASP A 443 66.45 40.65 61.04
CA ASP A 443 66.28 41.69 60.02
C ASP A 443 65.74 41.07 58.71
N PRO A 444 64.52 41.47 58.24
CA PRO A 444 63.97 40.95 56.99
C PRO A 444 64.75 41.39 55.73
N GLY A 445 65.74 42.28 55.87
CA GLY A 445 66.61 42.72 54.77
C GLY A 445 67.73 41.75 54.40
N SER A 446 68.08 40.75 55.22
CA SER A 446 69.22 39.85 54.98
C SER A 446 68.87 38.62 54.12
N PHE A 447 68.37 38.85 52.90
CA PHE A 447 68.13 37.79 51.93
C PHE A 447 69.36 37.57 51.05
N ASP A 448 70.41 36.95 51.60
CA ASP A 448 71.59 36.53 50.83
C ASP A 448 71.18 35.45 49.82
N THR A 449 71.07 35.84 48.55
CA THR A 449 70.87 34.91 47.43
C THR A 449 72.05 33.94 47.33
N PRO A 450 71.83 32.61 47.23
CA PRO A 450 72.93 31.68 47.05
C PRO A 450 73.74 31.97 45.77
N GLU A 451 75.06 32.20 45.91
CA GLU A 451 75.98 32.25 44.76
C GLU A 451 76.01 30.86 44.10
N GLY A 452 75.20 30.64 43.06
CA GLY A 452 75.03 29.30 42.51
C GLY A 452 74.10 29.11 41.31
N ASN A 453 73.71 30.18 40.61
CA ASN A 453 73.12 30.06 39.27
C ASN A 453 73.36 31.36 38.49
N GLU A 454 74.14 31.26 37.41
CA GLU A 454 74.12 32.29 36.37
C GLU A 454 72.76 32.19 35.66
N ALA A 455 72.02 33.30 35.61
CA ALA A 455 70.87 33.37 34.71
C ALA A 455 71.38 33.27 33.26
N PRO A 456 70.70 32.53 32.36
CA PRO A 456 71.05 32.57 30.94
C PRO A 456 70.93 34.02 30.44
N GLU A 457 71.87 34.45 29.61
CA GLU A 457 71.87 35.79 29.04
C GLU A 457 70.53 36.06 28.31
N GLU A 458 69.90 37.19 28.61
CA GLU A 458 68.77 37.68 27.81
C GLU A 458 69.29 38.03 26.41
N ILE A 459 69.11 37.10 25.47
CA ILE A 459 69.27 37.38 24.05
C ILE A 459 68.12 38.32 23.67
N GLU A 460 68.42 39.61 23.50
CA GLU A 460 67.50 40.58 22.88
C GLU A 460 67.23 40.15 21.43
N GLU A 461 66.20 39.33 21.23
CA GLU A 461 65.75 38.93 19.89
C GLU A 461 65.04 40.12 19.24
N GLU A 462 65.65 40.70 18.19
CA GLU A 462 65.13 41.91 17.55
C GLU A 462 63.73 41.66 16.96
N LEU A 463 62.73 42.33 17.54
CA LEU A 463 61.35 42.40 17.04
C LEU A 463 61.33 43.02 15.63
N SER A 464 61.48 42.16 14.64
CA SER A 464 61.27 42.47 13.23
C SER A 464 59.77 42.78 12.99
N PRO A 465 59.44 43.77 12.15
CA PRO A 465 58.09 44.33 12.10
C PRO A 465 57.05 43.36 11.51
N GLU A 466 55.82 43.52 11.99
CA GLU A 466 54.62 42.87 11.45
C GLU A 466 54.52 43.14 9.93
N THR A 467 54.21 42.09 9.16
CA THR A 467 53.95 42.23 7.72
C THR A 467 52.47 42.51 7.49
N GLU A 468 52.15 43.68 6.95
CA GLU A 468 50.77 44.10 6.66
C GLU A 468 50.07 43.11 5.70
N GLY A 469 48.99 42.48 6.18
CA GLY A 469 47.99 41.79 5.36
C GLY A 469 46.88 42.77 4.95
N PRO A 470 46.31 42.67 3.74
CA PRO A 470 45.51 43.75 3.15
C PRO A 470 44.11 43.92 3.74
N GLU A 471 43.57 45.12 3.52
CA GLU A 471 42.27 45.60 3.98
C GLU A 471 41.08 44.78 3.44
N GLU A 472 40.10 44.45 4.30
CA GLU A 472 38.77 44.03 3.85
C GLU A 472 37.93 45.26 3.47
N GLU A 473 37.76 45.48 2.16
CA GLU A 473 36.95 46.58 1.62
C GLU A 473 35.44 46.31 1.82
N GLN A 474 34.81 47.04 2.76
CA GLN A 474 33.36 47.00 2.92
C GLN A 474 32.65 47.65 1.72
N ILE A 475 31.99 46.84 0.88
CA ILE A 475 31.13 47.34 -0.19
C ILE A 475 29.64 47.10 0.16
N GLU A 476 28.93 48.21 0.34
CA GLU A 476 27.49 48.28 0.60
C GLU A 476 26.67 47.99 -0.68
N LYS A 477 25.99 46.83 -0.75
CA LYS A 477 24.69 46.66 -1.44
C LYS A 477 24.00 45.31 -1.25
#